data_AF-A0A446ZIT3-F1
#
_entry.id   AF-A0A446ZIT3-F1
#
_cell.length_a   1.000
_cell.length_b   1.000
_cell.length_c   1.000
_cell.angle_alpha   90.00
_cell.angle_beta   90.00
_cell.angle_gamma   90.00
#
_symmetry.space_group_name_H-M   'P 1'
#
loop_
_entity.id
_entity.type
_entity.pdbx_description
1 polymer ?
#
loop_
_entity_poly.entity_id
_entity_poly.type
_entity_poly.pdbx_seq_one_letter_code
_entity_poly.pdbx_strand_id
1 'polypeptide(L)'
;MDLSKAVQLAIVFSGIFLWIGMFTGVWKYWQIRRSELSRAHYYVDIAHRSSLLYAAASLILAALSYFTVLNENITLWCVLANVLFFSFSILVYIIHGYLQDTTNQFKTPHRLGRFNLPSWLMSLMMVALIITELLATAILVMGAIFLFLGI
;
A
#
# COMPACT_ATOMS: atom_id res chain seq x y z
N MET A 1 4.64 -27.09 -8.00
CA MET A 1 5.51 -25.92 -8.25
C MET A 1 5.62 -25.22 -6.92
N ASP A 2 6.78 -25.30 -6.27
CA ASP A 2 6.95 -24.82 -4.90
C ASP A 2 7.40 -23.36 -4.93
N LEU A 3 6.46 -22.45 -4.69
CA LEU A 3 6.71 -21.01 -4.61
C LEU A 3 7.26 -20.67 -3.22
N SER A 4 8.22 -19.75 -3.14
CA SER A 4 8.68 -19.22 -1.84
C SER A 4 7.55 -18.50 -1.12
N LYS A 5 7.65 -18.41 0.22
CA LYS A 5 6.63 -17.73 1.04
C LYS A 5 6.47 -16.26 0.65
N ALA A 6 7.56 -15.61 0.25
CA ALA A 6 7.56 -14.23 -0.21
C ALA A 6 6.66 -14.04 -1.45
N VAL A 7 6.80 -14.93 -2.44
CA VAL A 7 6.00 -14.87 -3.67
C VAL A 7 4.53 -15.18 -3.38
N GLN A 8 4.25 -16.21 -2.58
CA GLN A 8 2.88 -16.56 -2.18
C GLN A 8 2.19 -15.38 -1.48
N LEU A 9 2.87 -14.76 -0.51
CA LEU A 9 2.36 -13.60 0.23
C LEU A 9 2.04 -12.43 -0.71
N ALA A 10 2.99 -12.08 -1.60
CA ALA A 10 2.83 -10.99 -2.54
C ALA A 10 1.65 -11.20 -3.51
N ILE A 11 1.46 -12.42 -4.01
CA ILE A 11 0.33 -12.77 -4.88
C ILE A 11 -1.01 -12.66 -4.14
N VAL A 12 -1.08 -13.22 -2.93
CA VAL A 12 -2.31 -13.16 -2.12
C VAL A 12 -2.68 -11.71 -1.83
N PHE A 13 -1.74 -10.88 -1.42
CA PHE A 13 -2.01 -9.47 -1.15
C PHE A 13 -2.31 -8.65 -2.40
N SER A 14 -1.70 -8.98 -3.55
CA SER A 14 -2.09 -8.41 -4.84
C SER A 14 -3.58 -8.62 -5.11
N GLY A 15 -4.07 -9.85 -4.91
CA GLY A 15 -5.49 -10.17 -5.02
C GLY A 15 -6.36 -9.43 -4.00
N ILE A 16 -5.94 -9.40 -2.73
CA ILE A 16 -6.67 -8.68 -1.67
C ILE A 16 -6.80 -7.19 -2.00
N PHE A 17 -5.71 -6.53 -2.39
CA PHE A 17 -5.72 -5.11 -2.74
C PHE A 17 -6.58 -4.83 -3.98
N LEU A 18 -6.59 -5.74 -4.96
CA LEU A 18 -7.48 -5.64 -6.11
C LEU A 18 -8.95 -5.66 -5.66
N TRP A 19 -9.33 -6.61 -4.80
CA TRP A 19 -10.68 -6.72 -4.26
C TRP A 19 -11.08 -5.49 -3.42
N ILE A 20 -10.18 -5.00 -2.56
CA ILE A 20 -10.42 -3.75 -1.81
C ILE A 20 -10.62 -2.58 -2.78
N GLY A 21 -9.82 -2.49 -3.83
CA GLY A 21 -9.99 -1.52 -4.91
C GLY A 21 -11.37 -1.59 -5.56
N MET A 22 -11.87 -2.80 -5.85
CA MET A 22 -13.21 -2.98 -6.42
C MET A 22 -14.32 -2.54 -5.45
N PHE A 23 -14.25 -2.94 -4.17
CA PHE A 23 -15.24 -2.55 -3.17
C PHE A 23 -15.26 -1.05 -2.89
N THR A 24 -14.09 -0.43 -2.75
CA THR A 24 -13.96 1.02 -2.61
C THR A 24 -14.41 1.75 -3.87
N GLY A 25 -14.31 1.13 -5.05
CA GLY A 25 -14.89 1.63 -6.30
C GLY A 25 -16.42 1.66 -6.28
N VAL A 26 -17.06 0.61 -5.76
CA VAL A 26 -18.52 0.57 -5.55
C VAL A 26 -18.95 1.68 -4.57
N TRP A 27 -18.22 1.83 -3.47
CA TRP A 27 -18.48 2.89 -2.49
C TRP A 27 -18.32 4.30 -3.09
N LYS A 28 -17.26 4.51 -3.87
CA LYS A 28 -17.03 5.76 -4.62
C LYS A 28 -18.18 6.06 -5.56
N TYR A 29 -18.63 5.09 -6.35
CA TYR A 29 -19.75 5.25 -7.27
C TYR A 29 -21.04 5.63 -6.53
N TRP A 30 -21.30 4.98 -5.41
CA TRP A 30 -22.46 5.28 -4.57
C TRP A 30 -22.44 6.72 -4.03
N GLN A 31 -21.29 7.24 -3.60
CA GLN A 31 -21.16 8.64 -3.17
C GLN A 31 -21.38 9.62 -4.33
N ILE A 32 -20.76 9.35 -5.50
CA ILE A 32 -20.92 10.19 -6.70
C ILE A 32 -22.40 10.33 -7.07
N ARG A 33 -23.14 9.22 -7.08
CA ARG A 33 -24.57 9.20 -7.43
C ARG A 33 -25.47 10.01 -6.48
N ARG A 34 -25.03 10.25 -5.24
CA ARG A 34 -25.81 10.96 -4.21
C ARG A 34 -25.34 12.39 -3.98
N SER A 35 -24.17 12.76 -4.47
CA SER A 35 -23.60 14.09 -4.30
C SER A 35 -24.09 15.06 -5.39
N GLU A 36 -24.41 16.30 -5.02
CA GLU A 36 -24.81 17.35 -5.96
C GLU A 36 -23.73 17.64 -7.01
N LEU A 37 -22.46 17.58 -6.60
CA LEU A 37 -21.31 17.83 -7.46
C LEU A 37 -20.81 16.57 -8.21
N SER A 38 -21.48 15.43 -8.06
CA SER A 38 -21.06 14.15 -8.65
C SER A 38 -19.61 13.75 -8.30
N ARG A 39 -19.22 13.94 -7.03
CA ARG A 39 -17.88 13.65 -6.50
C ARG A 39 -17.95 12.85 -5.20
N ALA A 40 -17.08 11.86 -5.09
CA ALA A 40 -16.83 11.16 -3.83
C ALA A 40 -15.92 12.00 -2.92
N HIS A 41 -15.92 11.67 -1.63
CA HIS A 41 -14.97 12.23 -0.68
C HIS A 41 -13.53 11.90 -1.10
N TYR A 42 -12.61 12.85 -0.91
CA TYR A 42 -11.24 12.77 -1.41
C TYR A 42 -10.52 11.47 -1.03
N TYR A 43 -10.63 11.06 0.25
CA TYR A 43 -10.01 9.82 0.72
C TYR A 43 -10.68 8.53 0.23
N VAL A 44 -11.94 8.58 -0.20
CA VAL A 44 -12.58 7.43 -0.87
C VAL A 44 -11.97 7.21 -2.25
N ASP A 45 -11.70 8.31 -2.98
CA ASP A 45 -11.01 8.24 -4.27
C ASP A 45 -9.55 7.79 -4.11
N ILE A 46 -8.83 8.29 -3.10
CA ILE A 46 -7.48 7.83 -2.78
C ILE A 46 -7.49 6.34 -2.42
N ALA A 47 -8.33 5.91 -1.48
CA ALA A 47 -8.40 4.51 -1.05
C ALA A 47 -8.60 3.57 -2.25
N HIS A 48 -9.50 3.93 -3.17
CA HIS A 48 -9.74 3.19 -4.39
C HIS A 48 -8.52 3.11 -5.30
N ARG A 49 -7.93 4.27 -5.67
CA ARG A 49 -6.79 4.30 -6.59
C ARG A 49 -5.56 3.63 -5.99
N SER A 50 -5.24 3.93 -4.73
CA SER A 50 -4.10 3.35 -4.03
C SER A 50 -4.23 1.83 -3.93
N SER A 51 -5.42 1.29 -3.64
CA SER A 51 -5.61 -0.17 -3.60
C SER A 51 -5.32 -0.83 -4.95
N LEU A 52 -5.74 -0.25 -6.07
CA LEU A 52 -5.44 -0.78 -7.41
C LEU A 52 -3.95 -0.68 -7.75
N LEU A 53 -3.30 0.42 -7.39
CA LEU A 53 -1.86 0.60 -7.61
C LEU A 53 -1.04 -0.36 -6.73
N TYR A 54 -1.42 -0.54 -5.47
CA TYR A 54 -0.77 -1.48 -4.57
C TYR A 54 -1.02 -2.94 -4.95
N ALA A 55 -2.16 -3.27 -5.57
CA ALA A 55 -2.38 -4.59 -6.16
C ALA A 55 -1.33 -4.89 -7.24
N ALA A 56 -1.12 -3.96 -8.17
CA ALA A 56 -0.10 -4.09 -9.21
C ALA A 56 1.32 -4.10 -8.62
N ALA A 57 1.60 -3.22 -7.66
CA ALA A 57 2.89 -3.18 -6.98
C ALA A 57 3.22 -4.49 -6.26
N SER A 58 2.25 -5.09 -5.54
CA SER A 58 2.44 -6.40 -4.91
C SER A 58 2.72 -7.50 -5.93
N LEU A 59 2.14 -7.45 -7.13
CA LEU A 59 2.48 -8.39 -8.19
C LEU A 59 3.91 -8.16 -8.73
N ILE A 60 4.36 -6.91 -8.81
CA ILE A 60 5.77 -6.59 -9.14
C ILE A 60 6.70 -7.16 -8.06
N LEU A 61 6.38 -7.01 -6.78
CA LEU A 61 7.15 -7.62 -5.69
C LEU A 61 7.20 -9.15 -5.80
N ALA A 62 6.09 -9.78 -6.20
CA ALA A 62 6.05 -11.22 -6.45
C ALA A 62 7.01 -11.62 -7.57
N ALA A 63 7.01 -10.89 -8.69
CA ALA A 63 7.90 -11.14 -9.82
C ALA A 63 9.38 -10.95 -9.42
N LEU A 64 9.71 -9.86 -8.73
CA LEU A 64 11.07 -9.60 -8.23
C LEU A 64 11.52 -10.65 -7.21
N SER A 65 10.61 -11.15 -6.37
CA SER A 65 10.94 -12.19 -5.38
C SER A 65 11.04 -13.58 -5.99
N TYR A 66 10.41 -13.79 -7.15
CA TYR A 66 10.50 -15.04 -7.90
C TYR A 66 11.79 -15.10 -8.71
N PHE A 67 12.16 -13.99 -9.37
CA PHE A 67 13.39 -13.86 -10.12
C PHE A 67 14.46 -13.15 -9.29
N THR A 68 15.09 -13.86 -8.35
CA THR A 68 16.14 -13.28 -7.50
C THR A 68 17.18 -14.29 -7.06
N VAL A 69 18.43 -13.82 -6.85
CA VAL A 69 19.50 -14.60 -6.18
C VAL A 69 19.43 -14.51 -4.65
N LEU A 70 18.57 -13.65 -4.11
CA LEU A 70 18.49 -13.40 -2.67
C LEU A 70 17.98 -14.61 -1.89
N ASN A 71 18.42 -14.72 -0.65
CA ASN A 71 17.90 -15.71 0.29
C ASN A 71 16.40 -15.49 0.56
N GLU A 72 15.65 -16.59 0.74
CA GLU A 72 14.22 -16.60 1.07
C GLU A 72 13.86 -15.69 2.26
N ASN A 73 14.69 -15.63 3.30
CA ASN A 73 14.40 -14.78 4.46
C ASN A 73 14.44 -13.29 4.11
N ILE A 74 15.42 -12.87 3.29
CA ILE A 74 15.57 -11.45 2.91
C ILE A 74 14.40 -11.02 2.04
N THR A 75 14.06 -11.84 1.04
CA THR A 75 12.93 -11.57 0.14
C THR A 75 11.61 -11.51 0.91
N LEU A 76 11.39 -12.45 1.84
CA LEU A 76 10.21 -12.48 2.68
C LEU A 76 10.07 -11.20 3.53
N TRP A 77 11.12 -10.76 4.21
CA TRP A 77 11.07 -9.54 5.01
C TRP A 77 10.85 -8.29 4.15
N CYS A 78 11.46 -8.21 2.97
CA CYS A 78 11.27 -7.09 2.05
C CYS A 78 9.82 -7.00 1.56
N VAL A 79 9.24 -8.14 1.16
CA VAL A 79 7.83 -8.21 0.73
C VAL A 79 6.89 -7.89 1.88
N LEU A 80 7.10 -8.53 3.04
CA LEU A 80 6.24 -8.35 4.21
C LEU A 80 6.22 -6.87 4.64
N ALA A 81 7.37 -6.22 4.69
CA ALA A 81 7.47 -4.83 5.10
C ALA A 81 6.70 -3.90 4.15
N ASN A 82 6.84 -4.05 2.83
CA ASN A 82 6.07 -3.27 1.85
C ASN A 82 4.56 -3.52 1.99
N VAL A 83 4.16 -4.80 2.05
CA VAL A 83 2.75 -5.18 2.16
C VAL A 83 2.10 -4.62 3.43
N LEU A 84 2.83 -4.58 4.54
CA LEU A 84 2.37 -3.99 5.79
C LEU A 84 2.11 -2.48 5.64
N PHE A 85 3.03 -1.73 5.04
CA PHE A 85 2.86 -0.28 4.83
C PHE A 85 1.77 0.04 3.80
N PHE A 86 1.64 -0.75 2.73
CA PHE A 86 0.53 -0.63 1.78
C PHE A 86 -0.81 -0.85 2.47
N SER A 87 -0.93 -1.92 3.25
CA SER A 87 -2.14 -2.26 4.00
C SER A 87 -2.50 -1.17 4.99
N PHE A 88 -1.51 -0.67 5.73
CA PHE A 88 -1.70 0.42 6.68
C PHE A 88 -2.21 1.69 6.00
N SER A 89 -1.59 2.08 4.88
CA SER A 89 -1.99 3.28 4.11
C SER A 89 -3.43 3.17 3.59
N ILE A 90 -3.80 2.04 2.97
CA ILE A 90 -5.18 1.80 2.52
C ILE A 90 -6.16 1.91 3.68
N LEU A 91 -5.85 1.29 4.82
CA LEU A 91 -6.72 1.31 5.99
C LEU A 91 -6.96 2.73 6.50
N VAL A 92 -5.91 3.54 6.62
CA VAL A 92 -6.01 4.96 7.01
C VAL A 92 -6.87 5.74 6.02
N TYR A 93 -6.71 5.52 4.71
CA TYR A 93 -7.55 6.18 3.70
C TYR A 93 -9.01 5.76 3.78
N ILE A 94 -9.31 4.48 4.03
CA ILE A 94 -10.68 4.02 4.25
C ILE A 94 -11.28 4.69 5.49
N ILE A 95 -10.53 4.77 6.59
CA ILE A 95 -10.97 5.43 7.82
C ILE A 95 -11.27 6.91 7.55
N HIS A 96 -10.39 7.66 6.89
CA HIS A 96 -10.64 9.06 6.54
C HIS A 96 -11.77 9.23 5.53
N GLY A 97 -11.95 8.28 4.61
CA GLY A 97 -13.08 8.24 3.69
C GLY A 97 -14.42 8.07 4.40
N TYR A 98 -14.43 7.27 5.48
CA TYR A 98 -15.62 6.98 6.27
C TYR A 98 -15.93 8.10 7.26
N LEU A 99 -14.92 8.60 7.97
CA LEU A 99 -15.07 9.67 8.96
C LEU A 99 -15.26 11.04 8.32
N GLN A 100 -14.77 11.24 7.09
CA GLN A 100 -14.79 12.52 6.38
C GLN A 100 -14.23 13.67 7.24
N ASP A 101 -13.21 13.36 8.03
CA ASP A 101 -12.63 14.19 9.09
C ASP A 101 -11.55 15.16 8.56
N THR A 102 -10.94 14.83 7.43
CA THR A 102 -9.92 15.67 6.79
C THR A 102 -9.91 15.48 5.27
N THR A 103 -9.44 16.49 4.56
CA THR A 103 -9.06 16.44 3.14
C THR A 103 -7.54 16.43 2.94
N ASN A 104 -6.76 16.62 4.02
CA ASN A 104 -5.30 16.57 4.02
C ASN A 104 -4.78 16.08 5.38
N GLN A 105 -4.27 14.85 5.42
CA GLN A 105 -3.82 14.18 6.64
C GLN A 105 -2.60 14.86 7.25
N PHE A 106 -1.82 15.61 6.46
CA PHE A 106 -0.61 16.33 6.92
C PHE A 106 -0.91 17.77 7.35
N LYS A 107 -2.17 18.22 7.25
CA LYS A 107 -2.56 19.54 7.74
C LYS A 107 -2.60 19.51 9.26
N THR A 108 -1.96 20.49 9.91
CA THR A 108 -2.02 20.65 11.36
C THR A 108 -3.33 21.33 11.79
N PRO A 109 -3.95 20.90 12.91
CA PRO A 109 -3.62 19.71 13.70
C PRO A 109 -3.96 18.40 12.95
N HIS A 110 -3.10 17.39 13.06
CA HIS A 110 -3.32 16.07 12.46
C HIS A 110 -4.52 15.42 13.14
N ARG A 111 -5.60 15.16 12.40
CA ARG A 111 -6.85 14.61 12.94
C ARG A 111 -7.07 13.18 12.49
N LEU A 112 -7.56 12.35 13.40
CA LEU A 112 -8.16 11.05 13.12
C LEU A 112 -9.49 10.98 13.90
N GLY A 113 -10.58 11.26 13.20
CA GLY A 113 -11.89 11.49 13.78
C GLY A 113 -11.87 12.64 14.79
N ARG A 114 -12.11 12.33 16.07
CA ARG A 114 -12.09 13.31 17.16
C ARG A 114 -10.73 13.47 17.83
N PHE A 115 -9.76 12.61 17.49
CA PHE A 115 -8.43 12.62 18.11
C PHE A 115 -7.46 13.49 17.32
N ASN A 116 -6.61 14.22 18.03
CA ASN A 116 -5.47 14.91 17.44
C ASN A 116 -4.23 14.02 17.61
N LEU A 117 -3.63 13.60 16.50
CA LEU A 117 -2.38 12.86 16.51
C LEU A 117 -1.21 13.82 16.72
N PRO A 118 -0.20 13.44 17.54
CA PRO A 118 0.96 14.28 17.73
C PRO A 118 1.81 14.33 16.45
N SER A 119 2.29 15.52 16.09
CA SER A 119 3.00 15.75 14.82
C SER A 119 4.27 14.88 14.66
N TRP A 120 4.96 14.55 15.75
CA TRP A 120 6.15 13.69 15.69
C TRP A 120 5.82 12.27 15.22
N LEU A 121 4.63 11.75 15.56
CA LEU A 121 4.20 10.41 15.16
C LEU A 121 4.03 10.36 13.65
N MET A 122 3.39 11.38 13.06
CA MET A 122 3.20 11.46 11.61
C MET A 122 4.53 11.53 10.85
N SER A 123 5.48 12.34 11.34
CA SER A 123 6.83 12.38 10.75
C SER A 123 7.55 11.04 10.86
N LEU A 124 7.47 10.37 12.01
CA LEU A 124 8.08 9.05 12.21
C LEU A 124 7.49 8.01 11.27
N MET A 125 6.16 7.98 11.12
CA MET A 125 5.49 7.04 10.21
C MET A 125 5.89 7.27 8.76
N MET A 126 5.97 8.53 8.32
CA MET A 126 6.39 8.86 6.96
C MET A 126 7.85 8.47 6.69
N VAL A 127 8.76 8.76 7.62
CA VAL A 127 10.16 8.37 7.49
C VAL A 127 10.30 6.86 7.46
N ALA A 128 9.60 6.14 8.34
CA ALA A 128 9.60 4.69 8.37
C ALA A 128 9.08 4.09 7.06
N LEU A 129 7.99 4.65 6.50
CA LEU A 129 7.43 4.25 5.21
C LEU A 129 8.43 4.46 4.09
N ILE A 130 9.01 5.65 3.97
CA ILE A 130 9.99 6.00 2.92
C ILE A 130 11.18 5.05 2.97
N ILE A 131 11.78 4.87 4.15
CA ILE A 131 12.94 3.98 4.33
C ILE A 131 12.56 2.55 3.96
N THR A 132 11.41 2.07 4.42
CA THR A 132 10.98 0.69 4.20
C THR A 132 10.72 0.42 2.73
N GLU A 133 9.87 1.22 2.09
CA GLU A 133 9.48 0.99 0.70
C GLU A 133 10.68 1.12 -0.24
N LEU A 134 11.49 2.18 -0.11
CA LEU A 134 12.66 2.38 -0.99
C LEU A 134 13.73 1.32 -0.78
N LEU A 135 14.13 1.02 0.47
CA LEU A 135 15.20 0.06 0.72
C LEU A 135 14.78 -1.37 0.37
N ALA A 136 13.59 -1.80 0.80
CA ALA A 136 13.14 -3.16 0.53
C ALA A 136 12.92 -3.41 -0.96
N THR A 137 12.37 -2.44 -1.70
CA THR A 137 12.24 -2.56 -3.16
C THR A 137 13.60 -2.52 -3.85
N ALA A 138 14.51 -1.65 -3.43
CA ALA A 138 15.87 -1.60 -3.97
C ALA A 138 16.60 -2.94 -3.79
N ILE A 139 16.49 -3.57 -2.62
CA ILE A 139 17.06 -4.90 -2.35
C ILE A 139 16.50 -5.93 -3.33
N LEU A 140 15.18 -6.01 -3.48
CA LEU A 140 14.53 -6.95 -4.41
C LEU A 140 14.96 -6.73 -5.86
N VAL A 141 15.05 -5.46 -6.29
CA VAL A 141 15.53 -5.09 -7.63
C VAL A 141 16.98 -5.49 -7.84
N MET A 142 17.88 -5.23 -6.88
CA MET A 142 19.27 -5.66 -6.95
C MET A 142 19.39 -7.17 -7.07
N GLY A 143 18.60 -7.91 -6.30
CA GLY A 143 18.54 -9.37 -6.37
C GLY A 143 18.13 -9.91 -7.74
N ALA A 144 17.17 -9.25 -8.39
CA ALA A 144 16.75 -9.60 -9.74
C ALA A 144 17.80 -9.24 -10.80
N ILE A 145 18.44 -8.07 -10.65
CA ILE A 145 19.52 -7.63 -11.55
C ILE A 145 20.69 -8.61 -11.49
N PHE A 146 21.13 -9.00 -10.31
CA PHE A 146 22.24 -9.94 -10.14
C PHE A 146 21.90 -11.31 -10.76
N LEU A 147 20.68 -11.80 -10.56
CA LEU A 147 20.21 -13.02 -11.24
C LEU A 147 20.35 -12.92 -12.77
N PHE A 148 19.89 -11.82 -13.36
CA PHE A 148 19.90 -11.67 -14.81
C PHE A 148 21.29 -11.39 -15.40
N LEU A 149 22.20 -10.81 -14.60
CA LEU A 149 23.59 -10.64 -14.97
C LEU A 149 24.43 -11.91 -14.75
N GLY A 150 23.88 -12.94 -14.09
CA GLY A 150 24.60 -14.17 -13.76
C GLY A 150 25.71 -13.97 -12.71
N ILE A 151 25.56 -12.96 -11.86
CA ILE A 151 26.45 -12.61 -10.75
C ILE A 151 25.81 -13.09 -9.45
#